data_AF-M1EFU1-F1
#
_entry.id   AF-M1EFU1-F1
#
_cell.length_a   1.000
_cell.length_b   1.000
_cell.length_c   1.000
_cell.angle_alpha   90.00
_cell.angle_beta   90.00
_cell.angle_gamma   90.00
#
_symmetry.space_group_name_H-M   'P 1'
#
loop_
_entity.id
_entity.type
_entity.pdbx_description
1 polymer ?
#
loop_
_entity_poly.entity_id
_entity_poly.type
_entity_poly.pdbx_seq_one_letter_code
_entity_poly.pdbx_strand_id
1 'polypeptide(L)'
;LIDSKLQNEKWMNVKVGDVIKLENNQFVAADLLLLSSSEPHGLCYIETAELDGETNLKVRHALSVTSELGADFSRLAKFDGIVVCEAPNNKLDKFVGVLSWKDSKHTLNNENVI
;
A
#
# COMPACT_ATOMS: atom_id res chain seq x y z
N LEU A 1 -2.52 12.17 -0.20
CA LEU A 1 -3.01 13.08 -1.25
C LEU A 1 -4.11 13.88 -0.61
N ILE A 2 -3.91 15.18 -0.43
CA ILE A 2 -4.89 16.06 0.20
C ILE A 2 -5.40 16.99 -0.90
N ASP A 3 -6.72 17.02 -1.10
CA ASP A 3 -7.38 17.76 -2.18
C ASP A 3 -6.77 17.47 -3.57
N SER A 4 -6.56 16.18 -3.86
CA SER A 4 -5.96 15.68 -5.11
C SER A 4 -4.54 16.15 -5.40
N LYS A 5 -3.81 16.67 -4.39
CA LYS A 5 -2.42 17.09 -4.52
C LYS A 5 -1.52 16.31 -3.57
N LEU A 6 -0.28 16.08 -4.00
CA LEU A 6 0.76 15.57 -3.12
C LEU A 6 1.20 16.69 -2.18
N GLN A 7 1.17 16.40 -0.88
CA GLN A 7 1.55 17.33 0.17
C GLN A 7 2.40 16.60 1.20
N ASN A 8 3.36 17.30 1.80
CA ASN A 8 4.12 16.78 2.93
C ASN A 8 3.26 16.92 4.18
N GLU A 9 3.16 15.85 4.96
CA GLU A 9 2.30 15.79 6.14
C GLU A 9 2.99 15.01 7.25
N LYS A 10 2.68 15.33 8.51
CA LYS A 10 3.21 14.60 9.66
C LYS A 10 2.52 13.24 9.77
N TRP A 11 3.28 12.20 10.15
CA TRP A 11 2.77 10.83 10.30
C TRP A 11 1.50 10.74 11.17
N MET A 12 1.44 11.54 12.25
CA MET A 12 0.31 11.55 13.19
C MET A 12 -1.01 12.06 12.59
N ASN A 13 -0.96 12.71 11.44
CA ASN A 13 -2.14 13.26 10.75
C ASN A 13 -2.69 12.31 9.68
N VAL A 14 -1.98 11.22 9.37
CA VAL A 14 -2.41 10.20 8.41
C VAL A 14 -3.65 9.48 8.93
N LYS A 15 -4.65 9.30 8.05
CA LYS A 15 -5.91 8.60 8.34
C LYS A 15 -6.14 7.45 7.38
N VAL A 16 -6.97 6.49 7.81
CA VAL A 16 -7.42 5.39 6.96
C VAL A 16 -8.09 5.97 5.71
N GLY A 17 -7.65 5.51 4.54
CA GLY A 17 -8.11 5.98 3.23
C GLY A 17 -7.21 7.04 2.60
N ASP A 18 -6.23 7.58 3.32
CA ASP A 18 -5.25 8.48 2.72
C ASP A 18 -4.33 7.73 1.75
N VAL A 19 -4.13 8.31 0.57
CA VAL A 19 -3.13 7.82 -0.39
C VAL A 19 -1.78 8.47 -0.10
N ILE A 20 -0.79 7.68 0.28
CA ILE A 20 0.54 8.16 0.68
C ILE A 20 1.55 7.78 -0.41
N LYS A 21 2.45 8.71 -0.74
CA LYS A 21 3.64 8.40 -1.54
C LYS A 21 4.81 8.24 -0.58
N LEU A 22 5.45 7.08 -0.62
CA LEU A 22 6.71 6.84 0.08
C LEU A 22 7.87 6.91 -0.90
N GLU A 23 9.01 7.39 -0.42
CA GLU A 23 10.28 7.38 -1.14
C GLU A 23 11.21 6.32 -0.55
N ASN A 24 12.25 5.97 -1.30
CA ASN A 24 13.20 4.94 -0.87
C ASN A 24 13.81 5.27 0.50
N ASN A 25 13.94 4.25 1.36
CA ASN A 25 14.45 4.35 2.72
C ASN A 25 13.61 5.24 3.67
N GLN A 26 12.35 5.55 3.35
CA GLN A 26 11.46 6.21 4.30
C GLN A 26 10.78 5.19 5.22
N PHE A 27 10.66 5.56 6.50
CA PHE A 27 9.95 4.76 7.49
C PHE A 27 8.45 4.73 7.21
N VAL A 28 7.84 3.56 7.41
CA VAL A 28 6.41 3.32 7.21
C VAL A 28 5.71 3.36 8.57
N ALA A 29 4.82 4.34 8.77
CA ALA A 29 4.19 4.60 10.07
C ALA A 29 2.80 3.95 10.25
N ALA A 30 2.32 3.19 9.27
CA ALA A 30 1.01 2.54 9.27
C ALA A 30 1.01 1.33 8.33
N ASP A 31 0.06 0.41 8.46
CA ASP A 31 -0.11 -0.69 7.50
C ASP A 31 -0.65 -0.12 6.17
N LEU A 32 0.06 -0.35 5.06
CA LEU A 32 -0.28 0.27 3.77
C LEU A 32 -0.65 -0.78 2.71
N LEU A 33 -1.75 -0.55 2.01
CA LEU A 33 -2.02 -1.27 0.76
C LEU A 33 -1.17 -0.68 -0.38
N LEU A 34 -0.34 -1.51 -1.01
CA LEU A 34 0.49 -1.11 -2.13
C LEU A 34 -0.35 -0.95 -3.41
N LEU A 35 -0.59 0.30 -3.82
CA LEU A 35 -1.35 0.61 -5.04
C LEU A 35 -0.49 0.54 -6.30
N SER A 36 0.70 1.14 -6.26
CA SER A 36 1.64 1.18 -7.38
C SER A 36 3.07 1.37 -6.86
N SER A 37 4.06 1.00 -7.67
CA SER A 37 5.48 1.15 -7.39
C SER A 37 6.21 1.65 -8.64
N SER A 38 7.38 2.28 -8.44
CA SER A 38 8.29 2.65 -9.53
C SER A 38 9.02 1.47 -10.14
N GLU A 39 9.09 0.33 -9.44
CA GLU A 39 9.74 -0.86 -9.97
C GLU A 39 8.90 -1.59 -11.02
N PRO A 40 9.54 -2.32 -11.96
CA PRO A 40 8.84 -3.17 -12.90
C PRO A 40 7.86 -4.13 -12.21
N HIS A 41 6.75 -4.41 -12.87
CA HIS A 41 5.73 -5.35 -12.38
C HIS A 41 5.10 -4.99 -11.02
N GLY A 42 5.21 -3.73 -10.58
CA GLY A 42 4.60 -3.26 -9.33
C GLY A 42 5.29 -3.79 -8.07
N LEU A 43 6.56 -4.18 -8.17
CA LEU A 43 7.36 -4.70 -7.08
C LEU A 43 7.70 -3.64 -6.04
N CYS A 44 7.77 -4.01 -4.77
CA CYS A 44 8.31 -3.18 -3.71
C CYS A 44 9.13 -4.06 -2.77
N TYR A 45 10.27 -3.54 -2.31
CA TYR A 45 11.15 -4.23 -1.39
C TYR A 45 11.05 -3.54 -0.03
N ILE A 46 10.73 -4.31 1.00
CA ILE A 46 10.57 -3.79 2.35
C ILE A 46 11.56 -4.48 3.28
N GLU A 47 12.17 -3.71 4.15
CA GLU A 47 12.99 -4.22 5.24
C GLU A 47 12.13 -4.31 6.50
N THR A 48 12.05 -5.49 7.10
CA THR A 48 11.27 -5.73 8.32
C THR A 48 12.13 -6.16 9.50
N ALA A 49 13.45 -5.95 9.42
CA ALA A 49 14.40 -6.36 10.45
C ALA A 49 14.05 -5.82 11.84
N GLU A 50 13.46 -4.62 11.94
CA GLU A 50 12.99 -4.04 13.20
C GLU A 50 11.70 -4.70 13.74
N LEU A 51 10.91 -5.37 12.90
CA LEU A 51 9.64 -6.01 13.25
C LEU A 51 9.78 -7.50 13.57
N ASP A 52 10.57 -8.24 12.78
CA ASP A 52 10.69 -9.70 12.90
C ASP A 52 12.13 -10.22 13.01
N GLY A 53 13.13 -9.34 12.92
CA GLY A 53 14.55 -9.71 12.99
C GLY A 53 15.10 -10.34 11.71
N GLU A 54 14.33 -10.38 10.63
CA GLU A 54 14.79 -10.88 9.33
C GLU A 54 15.59 -9.81 8.59
N THR A 55 16.81 -10.13 8.16
CA THR A 55 17.70 -9.20 7.43
C THR A 55 17.47 -9.20 5.91
N ASN A 56 16.66 -10.11 5.40
CA ASN A 56 16.33 -10.18 3.99
C ASN A 56 15.20 -9.20 3.67
N LEU A 57 15.29 -8.57 2.51
CA LEU A 57 14.19 -7.75 1.99
C LEU A 57 13.01 -8.65 1.63
N LYS A 58 11.82 -8.30 2.11
CA LYS A 58 10.57 -8.93 1.71
C LYS A 58 10.07 -8.27 0.43
N VAL A 59 9.65 -9.09 -0.52
CA VAL A 59 9.07 -8.62 -1.77
C VAL A 59 7.56 -8.49 -1.60
N ARG A 60 7.03 -7.31 -1.92
CA ARG A 60 5.61 -7.00 -2.00
C ARG A 60 5.25 -6.63 -3.42
N HIS A 61 3.99 -6.82 -3.78
CA HIS A 61 3.48 -6.62 -5.13
C HIS A 61 2.17 -5.83 -5.08
N ALA A 62 2.12 -4.73 -5.83
CA ALA A 62 0.87 -4.08 -6.15
C ALA A 62 -0.01 -5.02 -6.98
N LEU A 63 -1.33 -4.91 -6.84
CA LEU A 63 -2.24 -5.59 -7.76
C LEU A 63 -2.00 -5.07 -9.19
N SER A 64 -2.08 -5.95 -10.19
CA SER A 64 -1.86 -5.53 -11.59
C SER A 64 -2.81 -4.41 -12.00
N VAL A 65 -4.07 -4.47 -11.55
CA VAL A 65 -5.09 -3.47 -11.86
C VAL A 65 -4.76 -2.08 -11.31
N THR A 66 -4.17 -2.01 -10.10
CA THR A 66 -3.80 -0.73 -9.46
C THR A 66 -2.42 -0.26 -9.90
N SER A 67 -1.52 -1.18 -10.26
CA SER A 67 -0.16 -0.86 -10.73
C SER A 67 -0.18 0.08 -11.94
N GLU A 68 -1.17 -0.08 -12.84
CA GLU A 68 -1.40 0.75 -14.02
C GLU A 68 -1.67 2.24 -13.70
N LEU A 69 -2.00 2.58 -12.46
CA LEU A 69 -2.13 3.97 -12.01
C LEU A 69 -0.77 4.68 -12.03
N GLY A 70 0.32 3.94 -11.84
CA GLY A 70 1.70 4.45 -11.86
C GLY A 70 1.91 5.62 -10.90
N ALA A 71 2.80 6.54 -11.29
CA ALA A 71 3.06 7.79 -10.58
C ALA A 71 2.10 8.94 -10.99
N ASP A 72 0.98 8.64 -11.66
CA ASP A 72 0.01 9.66 -12.06
C ASP A 72 -0.88 10.04 -10.87
N PHE A 73 -0.49 11.11 -10.16
CA PHE A 73 -1.23 11.60 -9.00
C PHE A 73 -2.68 11.98 -9.33
N SER A 74 -2.98 12.36 -10.58
CA SER A 74 -4.36 12.70 -10.97
C SER A 74 -5.23 11.45 -11.04
N ARG A 75 -4.68 10.31 -11.44
CA ARG A 75 -5.37 9.00 -11.43
C ARG A 75 -5.47 8.45 -10.01
N LEU A 76 -4.38 8.50 -9.25
CA LEU A 76 -4.36 8.07 -7.85
C LEU A 76 -5.35 8.87 -7.00
N ALA A 77 -5.49 10.17 -7.23
CA ALA A 77 -6.47 11.01 -6.54
C ALA A 77 -7.93 10.68 -6.88
N LYS A 78 -8.18 10.00 -8.01
CA LYS A 78 -9.51 9.54 -8.44
C LYS A 78 -9.74 8.06 -8.13
N PHE A 79 -8.78 7.39 -7.49
CA PHE A 79 -8.94 6.01 -7.08
C PHE A 79 -10.03 5.92 -6.01
N ASP A 80 -11.06 5.13 -6.31
CA ASP A 80 -12.32 5.03 -5.56
C ASP A 80 -12.61 3.58 -5.15
N GLY A 81 -11.56 2.76 -5.00
CA GLY A 81 -11.68 1.38 -4.57
C GLY A 81 -12.10 1.23 -3.10
N ILE A 82 -12.85 0.18 -2.81
CA ILE A 82 -13.29 -0.16 -1.45
C ILE A 82 -12.53 -1.40 -0.98
N VAL A 83 -11.81 -1.27 0.13
CA VAL A 83 -11.11 -2.39 0.78
C VAL A 83 -11.93 -2.89 1.95
N VAL A 84 -12.18 -4.21 1.98
CA VAL A 84 -12.75 -4.91 3.14
C VAL A 84 -11.74 -5.94 3.59
N CYS A 85 -11.30 -5.87 4.85
CA CYS A 85 -10.28 -6.77 5.39
C CYS A 85 -10.65 -7.26 6.79
N GLU A 86 -9.84 -8.19 7.30
CA GLU A 86 -9.96 -8.68 8.67
C GLU A 86 -9.77 -7.56 9.72
N ALA A 87 -10.23 -7.83 10.94
CA ALA A 87 -10.00 -6.93 12.06
C ALA A 87 -8.50 -6.89 12.44
N PRO A 88 -8.00 -5.75 12.97
CA PRO A 88 -6.61 -5.63 13.41
C PRO A 88 -6.23 -6.75 14.37
N ASN A 89 -5.09 -7.38 14.12
CA ASN A 89 -4.55 -8.47 14.94
C ASN A 89 -3.01 -8.48 14.87
N ASN A 90 -2.36 -9.40 15.58
CA ASN A 90 -0.90 -9.42 15.76
C ASN A 90 -0.15 -10.39 14.81
N LYS A 91 -0.78 -10.87 13.74
CA LYS A 91 -0.14 -11.77 12.77
C LYS A 91 0.56 -10.95 11.69
N LEU A 92 1.89 -10.96 11.69
CA LEU A 92 2.72 -10.22 10.72
C LEU A 92 2.85 -10.92 9.37
N ASP A 93 2.56 -12.22 9.32
CA ASP A 93 2.69 -13.06 8.13
C ASP A 93 1.37 -13.24 7.37
N LYS A 94 0.26 -12.76 7.93
CA LYS A 94 -1.09 -12.99 7.41
C LYS A 94 -1.88 -11.70 7.31
N PHE A 95 -2.36 -11.45 6.11
CA PHE A 95 -3.39 -10.47 5.81
C PHE A 95 -4.44 -11.11 4.92
N VAL A 96 -5.71 -10.83 5.19
CA VAL A 96 -6.84 -11.24 4.35
C VAL A 96 -7.75 -10.05 4.10
N GLY A 97 -7.90 -9.70 2.82
CA GLY A 97 -8.85 -8.68 2.40
C GLY A 97 -9.31 -8.85 0.96
N VAL A 98 -10.21 -7.96 0.55
CA VAL A 98 -10.72 -7.85 -0.81
C VAL A 98 -10.79 -6.38 -1.19
N LEU A 99 -10.15 -6.03 -2.30
CA LEU A 99 -10.37 -4.77 -2.99
C LEU A 99 -11.52 -4.92 -3.98
N SER A 100 -12.57 -4.12 -3.82
CA SER A 100 -13.64 -3.96 -4.82
C SER A 100 -13.39 -2.67 -5.61
N TRP A 101 -13.15 -2.78 -6.91
CA TRP A 101 -12.87 -1.64 -7.78
C TRP A 101 -13.23 -1.94 -9.24
N LYS A 102 -13.81 -0.98 -9.97
CA LYS A 102 -14.29 -1.15 -11.36
C LYS A 102 -15.16 -2.40 -11.58
N ASP A 103 -16.16 -2.57 -10.72
CA ASP A 103 -17.08 -3.73 -10.72
C ASP A 103 -16.40 -5.10 -10.57
N SER A 104 -15.12 -5.11 -10.18
CA SER A 104 -14.30 -6.30 -10.01
C SER A 104 -13.86 -6.44 -8.56
N LYS A 105 -13.63 -7.67 -8.11
CA LYS A 105 -13.11 -7.99 -6.79
C LYS A 105 -11.75 -8.64 -6.93
N HIS A 106 -10.80 -8.17 -6.13
CA HIS A 106 -9.42 -8.63 -6.11
C HIS A 106 -9.07 -9.06 -4.69
N THR A 107 -8.62 -10.29 -4.53
CA THR A 107 -8.12 -10.79 -3.25
C THR A 107 -6.86 -10.05 -2.85
N LEU A 108 -6.76 -9.70 -1.58
CA LEU A 108 -5.58 -9.12 -0.96
C LEU A 108 -5.02 -10.10 0.05
N ASN A 109 -3.69 -10.27 0.01
CA ASN A 109 -2.94 -11.09 0.95
C ASN A 109 -1.74 -10.30 1.48
N ASN A 110 -0.85 -10.95 2.24
CA ASN A 110 0.31 -10.30 2.83
C ASN A 110 1.25 -9.69 1.78
N GLU A 111 1.31 -10.22 0.55
CA GLU A 111 2.15 -9.69 -0.53
C GLU A 111 1.71 -8.30 -0.99
N ASN A 112 0.47 -7.89 -0.70
CA ASN A 112 -0.06 -6.58 -1.13
C ASN A 112 0.06 -5.49 -0.07
N VAL A 113 0.48 -5.83 1.15
CA VAL A 113 0.53 -4.90 2.29
C VAL A 113 1.98 -4.69 2.72
N ILE A 114 2.32 -3.44 3.06
CA ILE A 114 3.60 -3.05 3.66
C ILE A 114 3.41 -2.90 5.16
#